data_AF-A0AAN6IU28-F1
#
_entry.id   AF-A0AAN6IU28-F1
#
_cell.length_a   1.000
_cell.length_b   1.000
_cell.length_c   1.000
_cell.angle_alpha   90.00
_cell.angle_beta   90.00
_cell.angle_gamma   90.00
#
_symmetry.space_group_name_H-M   'P 1'
#
loop_
_entity.id
_entity.type
_entity.pdbx_description
1 polymer ?
#
loop_
_entity_poly.entity_id
_entity_poly.type
_entity_poly.pdbx_seq_one_letter_code
_entity_poly.pdbx_strand_id
1 'polypeptide(L)'
;MIQLRGPLTPVGESRPQSDWVTFVQLSLVVYKSLGSFVTGQAPEVPSDSPAYTKEAFEELDLYKPLAYPQTPFSPELCMILSQLPPGLSELSLRSRISVQMIKLLASISAANTLADPDSAPQDAHVCPAARREHGRRQVMIQVILSSLQRMYLTTKTAIEYHLTSGLIAYMFQLRGMEPLSLFHDPLLRNFIQTMPRHAPNLSKEEQHCMIWASLAVAGALGLRVAPMPESHVVMDHILEMYLEAREWPRLEKILRDFCWKDEVGDHWKYVWERAMDRRQFLLQRRKNDHDLNGPLPPQGHALVSCESAADDAAPEVLPQQVHELTAGAPKSVREMAQAMRLCPFHSTAALGSSCPI
;
A
#
# COMPACT_ATOMS: atom_id res chain seq x y z
N MET A 1 -32.14 3.65 -1.32
CA MET A 1 -32.00 5.05 -1.80
C MET A 1 -32.42 5.96 -0.65
N ILE A 2 -31.47 6.47 0.14
CA ILE A 2 -31.80 7.32 1.30
C ILE A 2 -32.01 8.74 0.75
N GLN A 3 -33.27 9.13 0.53
CA GLN A 3 -33.61 10.52 0.21
C GLN A 3 -33.72 11.31 1.52
N LEU A 4 -32.68 12.08 1.86
CA LEU A 4 -32.74 13.05 2.93
C LEU A 4 -33.55 14.26 2.45
N ARG A 5 -34.79 14.39 2.94
CA ARG A 5 -35.60 15.61 2.82
C ARG A 5 -35.06 16.67 3.80
N GLY A 6 -34.37 17.67 3.28
CA GLY A 6 -34.00 18.89 4.00
C GLY A 6 -33.56 19.96 2.98
N PRO A 7 -33.89 21.25 3.18
CA PRO A 7 -33.74 22.26 2.13
C PRO A 7 -32.26 22.58 1.89
N LEU A 8 -31.75 22.14 0.74
CA LEU A 8 -30.53 22.70 0.14
C LEU A 8 -30.97 23.84 -0.79
N THR A 9 -31.38 24.97 -0.22
CA THR A 9 -31.55 26.20 -1.01
C THR A 9 -30.22 26.95 -1.08
N PRO A 10 -29.66 27.19 -2.28
CA PRO A 10 -28.62 28.17 -2.47
C PRO A 10 -29.30 29.53 -2.64
N VAL A 11 -29.50 30.27 -1.55
CA VAL A 11 -29.92 31.67 -1.65
C VAL A 11 -28.95 32.48 -0.82
N GLY A 12 -28.29 33.41 -1.52
CA GLY A 12 -27.17 34.19 -1.03
C GLY A 12 -27.50 34.91 0.26
N GLU A 13 -26.86 34.47 1.33
CA GLU A 13 -26.45 35.28 2.47
C GLU A 13 -25.38 34.46 3.18
N SER A 14 -24.19 35.05 3.30
CA SER A 14 -22.99 34.49 3.91
C SER A 14 -23.18 34.35 5.42
N ARG A 15 -24.04 33.43 5.84
CA ARG A 15 -24.04 32.90 7.20
C ARG A 15 -22.88 31.92 7.33
N PRO A 16 -22.09 31.99 8.42
CA PRO A 16 -21.07 30.99 8.68
C PRO A 16 -21.75 29.62 8.75
N GLN A 17 -21.40 28.75 7.80
CA GLN A 17 -21.90 27.39 7.71
C GLN A 17 -21.58 26.70 9.05
N SER A 18 -22.59 26.19 9.75
CA SER A 18 -22.35 25.62 11.08
C SER A 18 -21.43 24.41 10.97
N ASP A 19 -20.55 24.21 11.95
CA ASP A 19 -19.62 23.08 11.98
C ASP A 19 -20.32 21.72 11.82
N TRP A 20 -21.58 21.62 12.28
CA TRP A 20 -22.43 20.47 12.07
C TRP A 20 -22.77 20.22 10.59
N VAL A 21 -23.12 21.27 9.83
CA VAL A 21 -23.39 21.16 8.39
C VAL A 21 -22.12 20.74 7.66
N THR A 22 -20.97 21.30 8.02
CA THR A 22 -19.67 20.92 7.44
C THR A 22 -19.34 19.45 7.74
N PHE A 23 -19.54 18.99 8.98
CA PHE A 23 -19.34 17.59 9.38
C PHE A 23 -20.25 16.62 8.59
N VAL A 24 -21.54 16.94 8.48
CA VAL A 24 -22.50 16.11 7.73
C VAL A 24 -22.17 16.10 6.24
N GLN A 25 -21.79 17.24 5.66
CA GLN A 25 -21.36 17.31 4.27
C GLN A 25 -20.09 16.49 4.02
N LEU A 26 -19.06 16.61 4.87
CA LEU A 26 -17.84 15.81 4.78
C LEU A 26 -18.14 14.32 4.92
N SER A 27 -18.98 13.94 5.89
CA SER A 27 -19.37 12.54 6.10
C SER A 27 -20.13 11.97 4.91
N LEU A 28 -21.01 12.76 4.29
CA LEU A 28 -21.72 12.36 3.06
C LEU A 28 -20.79 12.27 1.86
N VAL A 29 -19.80 13.16 1.73
CA VAL A 29 -18.77 13.08 0.69
C VAL A 29 -17.93 11.81 0.86
N VAL A 30 -17.52 11.49 2.09
CA VAL A 30 -16.78 10.25 2.41
C VAL A 30 -17.64 9.00 2.14
N TYR A 31 -18.93 9.03 2.50
CA TYR A 31 -19.82 7.91 2.25
C TYR A 31 -20.09 7.72 0.74
N LYS A 32 -20.25 8.81 0.00
CA LYS A 32 -20.39 8.78 -1.46
C LYS A 32 -19.11 8.33 -2.15
N SER A 33 -17.93 8.75 -1.67
CA SER A 33 -16.66 8.29 -2.22
C SER A 33 -16.42 6.81 -1.92
N LEU A 34 -16.81 6.32 -0.75
CA LEU A 34 -16.79 4.89 -0.42
C LEU A 34 -17.77 4.10 -1.30
N GLY A 35 -19.00 4.59 -1.48
CA GLY A 35 -19.97 3.98 -2.37
C GLY A 35 -19.51 3.97 -3.83
N SER A 36 -18.89 5.05 -4.29
CA SER A 36 -18.25 5.17 -5.60
C SER A 36 -17.09 4.19 -5.77
N PHE A 37 -16.25 4.02 -4.74
CA PHE A 37 -15.18 3.02 -4.72
C PHE A 37 -15.71 1.59 -4.86
N VAL A 38 -16.77 1.24 -4.12
CA VAL A 38 -17.37 -0.10 -4.13
C VAL A 38 -18.15 -0.38 -5.44
N THR A 39 -18.90 0.60 -5.94
CA THR A 39 -19.77 0.44 -7.12
C THR A 39 -19.05 0.72 -8.42
N GLY A 40 -17.94 1.44 -8.35
CA GLY A 40 -17.13 1.74 -9.50
C GLY A 40 -17.57 2.91 -10.36
N GLN A 41 -18.64 3.60 -9.97
CA GLN A 41 -19.07 4.86 -10.58
C GLN A 41 -18.21 5.99 -10.02
N ALA A 42 -17.70 6.90 -10.86
CA ALA A 42 -16.94 8.05 -10.37
C ALA A 42 -17.79 8.88 -9.39
N PRO A 43 -17.21 9.40 -8.29
CA PRO A 43 -17.99 10.20 -7.36
C PRO A 43 -18.43 11.49 -8.06
N GLU A 44 -19.68 11.89 -7.88
CA GLU A 44 -20.17 13.22 -8.27
C GLU A 44 -19.54 14.27 -7.34
N VAL A 45 -18.31 14.68 -7.66
CA VAL A 45 -17.58 15.71 -6.93
C VAL A 45 -17.89 17.08 -7.56
N PRO A 46 -18.13 18.14 -6.77
CA PRO A 46 -18.32 19.49 -7.27
C PRO A 46 -17.14 19.94 -8.15
N SER A 47 -17.44 20.70 -9.21
CA SER A 47 -16.51 21.10 -10.28
C SER A 47 -15.24 21.83 -9.85
N ASP A 48 -15.16 22.27 -8.58
CA ASP A 48 -14.04 23.06 -8.06
C ASP A 48 -13.00 22.23 -7.25
N SER A 49 -13.08 20.89 -7.24
CA SER A 49 -12.12 20.00 -6.55
C SER A 49 -12.15 18.56 -7.10
N PRO A 50 -11.09 17.75 -6.90
CA PRO A 50 -10.14 17.32 -7.94
C PRO A 50 -10.75 16.45 -9.07
N ALA A 51 -10.94 17.04 -10.25
CA ALA A 51 -11.35 16.36 -11.48
C ALA A 51 -10.42 15.21 -11.93
N TYR A 52 -9.15 15.28 -11.52
CA TYR A 52 -8.12 14.30 -11.88
C TYR A 52 -8.47 12.86 -11.49
N THR A 53 -9.17 12.68 -10.36
CA THR A 53 -9.55 11.33 -9.89
C THR A 53 -10.60 10.71 -10.81
N LYS A 54 -11.61 11.50 -11.21
CA LYS A 54 -12.69 11.05 -12.09
C LYS A 54 -12.15 10.75 -13.50
N GLU A 55 -11.32 11.64 -14.03
CA GLU A 55 -10.64 11.44 -15.31
C GLU A 55 -9.78 10.18 -15.30
N ALA A 56 -8.95 9.97 -14.27
CA ALA A 56 -8.13 8.76 -14.16
C ALA A 56 -8.96 7.47 -14.10
N PHE A 57 -10.09 7.44 -13.38
CA PHE A 57 -10.96 6.26 -13.34
C PHE A 57 -11.70 6.00 -14.66
N GLU A 58 -12.05 7.07 -15.39
CA GLU A 58 -12.68 6.98 -16.70
C GLU A 58 -11.67 6.54 -17.78
N GLU A 59 -10.46 7.08 -17.79
CA GLU A 59 -9.36 6.73 -18.69
C GLU A 59 -8.90 5.26 -18.56
N LEU A 60 -8.87 4.77 -17.31
CA LEU A 60 -8.50 3.39 -17.00
C LEU A 60 -9.64 2.39 -17.25
N ASP A 61 -10.85 2.84 -17.63
CA ASP A 61 -12.01 1.99 -17.89
C ASP A 61 -12.37 1.02 -16.75
N LEU A 62 -12.04 1.37 -15.50
CA LEU A 62 -12.19 0.45 -14.36
C LEU A 62 -13.66 0.15 -14.03
N TYR A 63 -14.59 0.98 -14.49
CA TYR A 63 -16.04 0.80 -14.41
C TYR A 63 -16.58 -0.33 -15.31
N LYS A 64 -15.79 -0.79 -16.28
CA LYS A 64 -16.13 -1.93 -17.13
C LYS A 64 -15.57 -3.24 -16.53
N PRO A 65 -16.14 -4.40 -16.88
CA PRO A 65 -15.51 -5.68 -16.61
C PRO A 65 -14.09 -5.76 -17.18
N LEU A 66 -13.19 -6.45 -16.49
CA LEU A 66 -11.81 -6.64 -16.96
C LEU A 66 -11.81 -7.32 -18.34
N ALA A 67 -11.15 -6.67 -19.29
CA ALA A 67 -11.02 -7.15 -20.66
C ALA A 67 -9.61 -7.73 -20.83
N TYR A 68 -9.51 -8.95 -21.35
CA TYR A 68 -8.23 -9.60 -21.62
C TYR A 68 -7.93 -9.51 -23.11
N PRO A 69 -6.74 -9.00 -23.50
CA PRO A 69 -6.41 -8.81 -24.90
C PRO A 69 -6.30 -10.17 -25.61
N GLN A 70 -6.72 -10.19 -26.88
CA GLN A 70 -6.54 -11.33 -27.77
C GLN A 70 -5.53 -10.97 -28.86
N THR A 71 -4.85 -11.96 -29.41
CA THR A 71 -3.96 -11.74 -30.55
C THR A 71 -4.77 -11.70 -31.85
N PRO A 72 -4.44 -10.79 -32.78
CA PRO A 72 -3.40 -9.76 -32.70
C PRO A 72 -3.77 -8.57 -31.78
N PHE A 73 -2.78 -8.01 -31.10
CA PHE A 73 -2.96 -6.85 -30.23
C PHE A 73 -3.32 -5.58 -31.02
N SER A 74 -4.10 -4.68 -30.40
CA SER A 74 -4.42 -3.40 -31.03
C SER A 74 -3.19 -2.49 -31.11
N PRO A 75 -3.09 -1.60 -32.12
CA PRO A 75 -1.97 -0.67 -32.24
C PRO A 75 -1.78 0.21 -30.99
N GLU A 76 -2.88 0.65 -30.37
CA GLU A 76 -2.86 1.41 -29.12
C GLU A 76 -2.22 0.64 -27.97
N LEU A 77 -2.59 -0.63 -27.80
CA LEU A 77 -2.02 -1.47 -26.75
C LEU A 77 -0.53 -1.72 -27.00
N CYS A 78 -0.10 -1.94 -28.25
CA CYS A 78 1.32 -2.08 -28.60
C CYS A 78 2.13 -0.83 -28.25
N MET A 79 1.58 0.37 -28.46
CA MET A 79 2.23 1.62 -28.05
C MET A 79 2.41 1.68 -26.53
N ILE A 80 1.38 1.34 -25.76
CA ILE A 80 1.46 1.32 -24.29
C ILE A 80 2.51 0.30 -23.82
N LEU A 81 2.47 -0.93 -24.36
CA LEU A 81 3.42 -1.99 -24.02
C LEU A 81 4.88 -1.59 -24.30
N SER A 82 5.13 -0.82 -25.36
CA SER A 82 6.47 -0.35 -25.71
C SER A 82 7.07 0.66 -24.70
N GLN A 83 6.24 1.26 -23.86
CA GLN A 83 6.65 2.24 -22.85
C GLN A 83 6.82 1.61 -21.46
N LEU A 84 6.37 0.37 -21.28
CA LEU A 84 6.50 -0.34 -20.00
C LEU A 84 7.94 -0.84 -19.79
N PRO A 85 8.38 -0.97 -18.53
CA PRO A 85 9.56 -1.74 -18.17
C PRO A 85 9.54 -3.13 -18.83
N PRO A 86 10.71 -3.66 -19.25
CA PRO A 86 10.79 -4.88 -20.05
C PRO A 86 10.12 -6.09 -19.38
N GLY A 87 10.29 -6.26 -18.07
CA GLY A 87 9.64 -7.33 -17.33
C GLY A 87 8.11 -7.22 -17.31
N LEU A 88 7.57 -6.01 -17.26
CA LEU A 88 6.11 -5.79 -17.32
C LEU A 88 5.55 -5.95 -18.73
N SER A 89 6.28 -5.53 -19.77
CA SER A 89 5.86 -5.70 -21.16
C SER A 89 5.88 -7.18 -21.56
N GLU A 90 6.95 -7.90 -21.23
CA GLU A 90 7.06 -9.36 -21.47
C GLU A 90 5.99 -10.13 -20.70
N LEU A 91 5.77 -9.80 -19.43
CA LEU A 91 4.69 -10.39 -18.62
C LEU A 91 3.33 -10.18 -19.28
N SER A 92 3.05 -8.98 -19.76
CA SER A 92 1.76 -8.64 -20.39
C SER A 92 1.54 -9.36 -21.74
N LEU A 93 2.62 -9.69 -22.45
CA LEU A 93 2.56 -10.45 -23.71
C LEU A 93 2.38 -11.96 -23.48
N ARG A 94 2.95 -12.49 -22.39
CA ARG A 94 2.95 -13.94 -22.08
C ARG A 94 1.80 -14.38 -21.19
N SER A 95 1.37 -13.50 -20.28
CA SER A 95 0.41 -13.80 -19.23
C SER A 95 -0.95 -13.18 -19.54
N ARG A 96 -1.99 -13.72 -18.90
CA ARG A 96 -3.35 -13.15 -18.98
C ARG A 96 -3.47 -11.95 -18.04
N ILE A 97 -2.96 -10.81 -18.50
CA ILE A 97 -3.09 -9.49 -17.84
C ILE A 97 -4.20 -8.71 -18.53
N SER A 98 -5.10 -8.09 -17.77
CA SER A 98 -6.18 -7.28 -18.34
C SER A 98 -5.66 -5.99 -18.98
N VAL A 99 -6.40 -5.47 -19.97
CA VAL A 99 -6.12 -4.18 -20.61
C VAL A 99 -6.10 -3.06 -19.57
N GLN A 100 -7.00 -3.10 -18.58
CA GLN A 100 -7.07 -2.13 -17.49
C GLN A 100 -5.80 -2.15 -16.63
N MET A 101 -5.28 -3.34 -16.31
CA MET A 101 -4.00 -3.46 -15.61
C MET A 101 -2.85 -2.90 -16.45
N ILE A 102 -2.80 -3.20 -17.76
CA ILE A 102 -1.74 -2.68 -18.65
C ILE A 102 -1.75 -1.15 -18.70
N LYS A 103 -2.94 -0.52 -18.82
CA LYS A 103 -3.08 0.94 -18.74
C LYS A 103 -2.61 1.48 -17.39
N LEU A 104 -2.97 0.82 -16.29
CA LEU A 104 -2.55 1.22 -14.94
C LEU A 104 -1.05 1.08 -14.73
N LEU A 105 -0.42 0.03 -15.26
CA LEU A 105 1.03 -0.14 -15.26
C LEU A 105 1.72 1.04 -15.97
N ALA A 106 1.17 1.49 -17.11
CA ALA A 106 1.72 2.64 -17.82
C ALA A 106 1.59 3.93 -16.99
N SER A 107 0.47 4.13 -16.30
CA SER A 107 0.32 5.25 -15.36
C SER A 107 1.32 5.18 -14.20
N ILE A 108 1.61 3.98 -13.68
CA ILE A 108 2.60 3.77 -12.61
C ILE A 108 4.01 4.06 -13.13
N SER A 109 4.36 3.58 -14.33
CA SER A 109 5.66 3.85 -14.95
C SER A 109 5.87 5.35 -15.18
N ALA A 110 4.86 6.05 -15.70
CA ALA A 110 4.91 7.51 -15.85
C ALA A 110 5.00 8.25 -14.50
N ALA A 111 4.29 7.77 -13.48
CA ALA A 111 4.39 8.30 -12.13
C ALA A 111 5.78 8.10 -11.52
N ASN A 112 6.45 6.99 -11.85
CA ASN A 112 7.77 6.65 -11.33
C ASN A 112 8.85 7.59 -11.89
N THR A 113 8.79 7.90 -13.19
CA THR A 113 9.73 8.81 -13.87
C THR A 113 9.53 10.27 -13.46
N LEU A 114 8.29 10.72 -13.28
CA LEU A 114 8.01 12.07 -12.79
C LEU A 114 8.44 12.30 -11.33
N ALA A 115 8.59 11.22 -10.57
CA ALA A 115 8.98 11.29 -9.17
C ALA A 115 10.49 11.17 -8.95
N ASP A 116 11.30 11.26 -10.01
CA ASP A 116 12.75 11.23 -9.96
C ASP A 116 13.32 12.66 -9.79
N PRO A 117 13.89 13.01 -8.62
CA PRO A 117 14.37 14.37 -8.34
C PRO A 117 15.53 14.81 -9.25
N ASP A 118 16.28 13.88 -9.84
CA ASP A 118 17.42 14.19 -10.72
C ASP A 118 17.00 14.69 -12.12
N SER A 119 15.71 14.58 -12.45
CA SER A 119 15.17 15.08 -13.71
C SER A 119 14.79 16.56 -13.68
N ALA A 120 14.84 17.21 -12.52
CA ALA A 120 14.57 18.64 -12.37
C ALA A 120 15.84 19.48 -12.59
N PRO A 121 15.79 20.58 -13.37
CA PRO A 121 16.93 21.47 -13.52
C PRO A 121 17.34 22.06 -12.16
N GLN A 122 18.62 21.91 -11.81
CA GLN A 122 19.22 22.21 -10.49
C GLN A 122 19.15 23.68 -10.01
N ASP A 123 18.45 24.57 -10.73
CA ASP A 123 18.36 25.99 -10.39
C ASP A 123 17.00 26.32 -9.75
N ALA A 124 16.80 25.98 -8.48
CA ALA A 124 15.69 26.58 -7.73
C ALA A 124 15.97 26.64 -6.22
N HIS A 125 16.44 27.81 -5.79
CA HIS A 125 16.22 28.33 -4.44
C HIS A 125 14.79 28.00 -3.95
N VAL A 126 14.68 27.58 -2.68
CA VAL A 126 13.47 27.29 -1.89
C VAL A 126 12.22 28.01 -2.43
N CYS A 127 11.54 27.36 -3.37
CA CYS A 127 10.43 27.92 -4.13
C CYS A 127 9.11 27.26 -3.69
N PRO A 128 8.00 28.00 -3.55
CA PRO A 128 6.66 27.44 -3.25
C PRO A 128 6.19 26.36 -4.24
N ALA A 129 6.85 26.24 -5.40
CA ALA A 129 6.61 25.22 -6.41
C ALA A 129 6.86 23.79 -5.90
N ALA A 130 7.91 23.56 -5.11
CA ALA A 130 8.25 22.23 -4.61
C ALA A 130 7.16 21.65 -3.67
N ARG A 131 6.52 22.51 -2.87
CA ARG A 131 5.40 22.12 -1.99
C ARG A 131 4.14 21.76 -2.78
N ARG A 132 3.91 22.45 -3.91
CA ARG A 132 2.78 22.17 -4.83
C ARG A 132 3.01 20.85 -5.58
N GLU A 133 4.25 20.56 -5.95
CA GLU A 133 4.66 19.32 -6.61
C GLU A 133 4.55 18.10 -5.70
N HIS A 134 4.97 18.22 -4.43
CA HIS A 134 4.77 17.16 -3.43
C HIS A 134 3.28 16.83 -3.23
N GLY A 135 2.41 17.86 -3.14
CA GLY A 135 0.96 17.66 -3.06
C GLY A 135 0.40 16.94 -4.29
N ARG A 136 0.85 17.30 -5.49
CA ARG A 136 0.45 16.64 -6.75
C ARG A 136 0.89 15.17 -6.79
N ARG A 137 2.12 14.87 -6.37
CA ARG A 137 2.63 13.50 -6.28
C ARG A 137 1.79 12.66 -5.33
N GLN A 138 1.46 13.20 -4.15
CA GLN A 138 0.66 12.46 -3.17
C GLN A 138 -0.76 12.16 -3.69
N VAL A 139 -1.38 13.11 -4.39
CA VAL A 139 -2.69 12.90 -5.04
C VAL A 139 -2.59 11.81 -6.11
N MET A 140 -1.56 11.85 -6.97
CA MET A 140 -1.35 10.83 -8.00
C MET A 140 -1.15 9.42 -7.40
N ILE A 141 -0.30 9.31 -6.37
CA ILE A 141 -0.09 8.04 -5.65
C ILE A 141 -1.41 7.54 -5.05
N GLN A 142 -2.22 8.42 -4.47
CA GLN A 142 -3.51 8.05 -3.89
C GLN A 142 -4.52 7.57 -4.94
N VAL A 143 -4.54 8.20 -6.13
CA VAL A 143 -5.39 7.79 -7.26
C VAL A 143 -4.98 6.40 -7.77
N ILE A 144 -3.67 6.18 -7.95
CA ILE A 144 -3.13 4.89 -8.37
C ILE A 144 -3.45 3.81 -7.33
N LEU A 145 -3.25 4.09 -6.03
CA LEU A 145 -3.57 3.13 -4.97
C LEU A 145 -5.05 2.78 -4.93
N SER A 146 -5.93 3.77 -5.11
CA SER A 146 -7.38 3.52 -5.16
C SER A 146 -7.75 2.65 -6.36
N SER A 147 -7.10 2.89 -7.51
CA SER A 147 -7.26 2.09 -8.73
C SER A 147 -6.76 0.65 -8.55
N LEU A 148 -5.58 0.48 -7.94
CA LEU A 148 -5.01 -0.83 -7.63
C LEU A 148 -5.86 -1.61 -6.63
N GLN A 149 -6.37 -0.96 -5.57
CA GLN A 149 -7.25 -1.61 -4.59
C GLN A 149 -8.53 -2.13 -5.25
N ARG A 150 -9.08 -1.36 -6.20
CA ARG A 150 -10.21 -1.82 -7.00
C ARG A 150 -9.82 -3.01 -7.88
N MET A 151 -8.69 -2.94 -8.58
CA MET A 151 -8.16 -4.05 -9.38
C MET A 151 -7.98 -5.31 -8.53
N TYR A 152 -7.48 -5.18 -7.31
CA TYR A 152 -7.28 -6.29 -6.39
C TYR A 152 -8.58 -7.03 -6.07
N LEU A 153 -9.71 -6.32 -6.01
CA LEU A 153 -11.03 -6.89 -5.74
C LEU A 153 -11.71 -7.47 -6.99
N THR A 154 -11.36 -7.00 -8.19
CA THR A 154 -12.02 -7.42 -9.45
C THR A 154 -11.23 -8.45 -10.24
N THR A 155 -9.94 -8.61 -9.94
CA THR A 155 -9.03 -9.51 -10.64
C THR A 155 -9.43 -10.98 -10.45
N LYS A 156 -9.40 -11.74 -11.55
CA LYS A 156 -9.75 -13.17 -11.55
C LYS A 156 -8.55 -14.10 -11.81
N THR A 157 -7.45 -13.57 -12.34
CA THR A 157 -6.25 -14.35 -12.63
C THR A 157 -5.26 -14.25 -11.47
N ALA A 158 -4.66 -15.37 -11.09
CA ALA A 158 -3.75 -15.42 -9.93
C ALA A 158 -2.53 -14.51 -10.10
N ILE A 159 -1.95 -14.48 -11.32
CA ILE A 159 -0.78 -13.65 -11.61
C ILE A 159 -1.08 -12.16 -11.49
N GLU A 160 -2.20 -11.70 -12.06
CA GLU A 160 -2.62 -10.30 -11.98
C GLU A 160 -2.95 -9.92 -10.53
N TYR A 161 -3.49 -10.86 -9.74
CA TYR A 161 -3.77 -10.65 -8.32
C TYR A 161 -2.49 -10.44 -7.51
N HIS A 162 -1.47 -11.29 -7.73
CA HIS A 162 -0.17 -11.14 -7.08
C HIS A 162 0.58 -9.89 -7.55
N LEU A 163 0.54 -9.59 -8.85
CA LEU A 163 1.09 -8.35 -9.41
C LEU A 163 0.44 -7.12 -8.76
N THR A 164 -0.90 -7.09 -8.66
CA THR A 164 -1.63 -5.99 -8.02
C THR A 164 -1.21 -5.83 -6.56
N SER A 165 -1.06 -6.94 -5.83
CA SER A 165 -0.61 -6.92 -4.43
C SER A 165 0.81 -6.35 -4.31
N GLY A 166 1.72 -6.78 -5.18
CA GLY A 166 3.09 -6.26 -5.27
C GLY A 166 3.13 -4.77 -5.59
N LEU A 167 2.32 -4.32 -6.55
CA LEU A 167 2.21 -2.90 -6.91
C LEU A 167 1.67 -2.07 -5.74
N ILE A 168 0.66 -2.54 -5.01
CA ILE A 168 0.15 -1.83 -3.83
C ILE A 168 1.24 -1.70 -2.77
N ALA A 169 1.98 -2.78 -2.50
CA ALA A 169 3.10 -2.76 -1.56
C ALA A 169 4.25 -1.83 -2.02
N TYR A 170 4.55 -1.81 -3.32
CA TYR A 170 5.51 -0.89 -3.92
C TYR A 170 5.06 0.57 -3.79
N MET A 171 3.79 0.86 -4.05
CA MET A 171 3.23 2.22 -3.92
C MET A 171 3.26 2.72 -2.47
N PHE A 172 3.21 1.83 -1.47
CA PHE A 172 3.42 2.23 -0.07
C PHE A 172 4.85 2.70 0.19
N GLN A 173 5.82 2.03 -0.41
CA GLN A 173 7.24 2.37 -0.28
C GLN A 173 7.56 3.70 -0.99
N LEU A 174 6.91 3.97 -2.12
CA LEU A 174 7.04 5.24 -2.85
C LEU A 174 6.53 6.49 -2.09
N ARG A 175 5.87 6.33 -0.94
CA ARG A 175 5.43 7.43 -0.05
C ARG A 175 6.55 7.94 0.87
N GLY A 176 7.79 7.55 0.63
CA GLY A 176 8.94 7.99 1.41
C GLY A 176 9.34 7.02 2.52
N MET A 177 9.07 5.72 2.34
CA MET A 177 9.47 4.67 3.28
C MET A 177 8.96 4.89 4.71
N GLU A 178 7.86 5.64 4.87
CA GLU A 178 7.27 5.91 6.16
C GLU A 178 6.66 4.64 6.78
N PRO A 179 6.60 4.55 8.13
CA PRO A 179 6.01 3.41 8.80
C PRO A 179 4.57 3.15 8.35
N LEU A 180 4.30 1.90 7.97
CA LEU A 180 3.01 1.49 7.42
C LEU A 180 1.92 1.45 8.50
N SER A 181 0.78 2.09 8.21
CA SER A 181 -0.43 2.00 9.04
C SER A 181 -1.05 0.61 9.01
N LEU A 182 -1.64 0.20 10.14
CA LEU A 182 -2.37 -1.07 10.31
C LEU A 182 -3.55 -1.22 9.34
N PHE A 183 -4.01 -0.14 8.71
CA PHE A 183 -5.08 -0.18 7.70
C PHE A 183 -4.75 -1.10 6.51
N HIS A 184 -3.47 -1.27 6.19
CA HIS A 184 -3.02 -2.09 5.06
C HIS A 184 -2.78 -3.57 5.43
N ASP A 185 -2.96 -3.91 6.70
CA ASP A 185 -2.72 -5.26 7.21
C ASP A 185 -3.54 -6.36 6.52
N PRO A 186 -4.84 -6.18 6.22
CA PRO A 186 -5.62 -7.25 5.59
C PRO A 186 -5.05 -7.66 4.23
N LEU A 187 -4.54 -6.71 3.45
CA LEU A 187 -3.96 -6.97 2.14
C LEU A 187 -2.64 -7.74 2.27
N LEU A 188 -1.74 -7.25 3.12
CA LEU A 188 -0.43 -7.91 3.33
C LEU A 188 -0.62 -9.31 3.92
N ARG A 189 -1.54 -9.47 4.88
CA ARG A 189 -1.89 -10.77 5.46
C ARG A 189 -2.45 -11.73 4.42
N ASN A 190 -3.34 -11.26 3.54
CA ASN A 190 -3.90 -12.10 2.50
C ASN A 190 -2.80 -12.54 1.50
N PHE A 191 -1.82 -11.68 1.21
CA PHE A 191 -0.68 -12.07 0.39
C PHE A 191 0.17 -13.15 1.07
N ILE A 192 0.50 -13.01 2.36
CA ILE A 192 1.24 -14.02 3.14
C ILE A 192 0.53 -15.39 3.05
N GLN A 193 -0.81 -15.42 3.15
CA GLN A 193 -1.60 -16.65 3.15
C GLN A 193 -1.78 -17.28 1.75
N THR A 194 -1.84 -16.45 0.71
CA THR A 194 -2.11 -16.91 -0.66
C THR A 194 -0.84 -17.25 -1.43
N MET A 195 0.26 -16.57 -1.14
CA MET A 195 1.51 -16.73 -1.88
C MET A 195 2.03 -18.17 -1.85
N PRO A 196 2.09 -18.90 -0.72
CA PRO A 196 2.57 -20.30 -0.73
C PRO A 196 1.75 -21.27 -1.60
N ARG A 197 0.55 -20.86 -2.02
CA ARG A 197 -0.38 -21.68 -2.82
C ARG A 197 -0.22 -21.47 -4.32
N HIS A 198 0.69 -20.62 -4.77
CA HIS A 198 0.89 -20.39 -6.20
C HIS A 198 1.44 -21.65 -6.89
N ALA A 199 1.08 -21.82 -8.16
CA ALA A 199 1.48 -23.00 -8.92
C ALA A 199 3.01 -23.03 -9.14
N PRO A 200 3.67 -24.20 -9.04
CA PRO A 200 5.11 -24.29 -9.28
C PRO A 200 5.49 -24.15 -10.76
N ASN A 201 4.55 -24.36 -11.68
CA ASN A 201 4.80 -24.44 -13.12
C ASN A 201 4.52 -23.11 -13.84
N LEU A 202 4.99 -22.00 -13.28
CA LEU A 202 4.87 -20.69 -13.91
C LEU A 202 5.86 -20.53 -15.06
N SER A 203 5.48 -19.77 -16.08
CA SER A 203 6.42 -19.30 -17.11
C SER A 203 7.52 -18.43 -16.47
N LYS A 204 8.65 -18.26 -17.16
CA LYS A 204 9.79 -17.51 -16.60
C LYS A 204 9.40 -16.07 -16.24
N GLU A 205 8.62 -15.43 -17.10
CA GLU A 205 8.11 -14.07 -16.93
C GLU A 205 7.18 -13.97 -15.70
N GLU A 206 6.32 -14.97 -15.50
CA GLU A 206 5.46 -15.05 -14.31
C GLU A 206 6.28 -15.30 -13.03
N GLN A 207 7.33 -16.12 -13.09
CA GLN A 207 8.23 -16.35 -11.95
C GLN A 207 8.94 -15.05 -11.55
N HIS A 208 9.48 -14.30 -12.52
CA HIS A 208 10.09 -13.00 -12.28
C HIS A 208 9.09 -12.01 -11.63
N CYS A 209 7.85 -11.99 -12.10
CA CYS A 209 6.78 -11.20 -11.49
C CYS A 209 6.50 -11.62 -10.04
N MET A 210 6.48 -12.93 -9.74
CA MET A 210 6.27 -13.43 -8.38
C MET A 210 7.41 -13.06 -7.44
N ILE A 211 8.66 -13.14 -7.92
CA ILE A 211 9.85 -12.69 -7.20
C ILE A 211 9.73 -11.19 -6.88
N TRP A 212 9.45 -10.37 -7.89
CA TRP A 212 9.30 -8.92 -7.73
C TRP A 212 8.17 -8.57 -6.75
N ALA A 213 6.98 -9.16 -6.93
CA ALA A 213 5.83 -8.87 -6.07
C ALA A 213 6.08 -9.30 -4.61
N SER A 214 6.73 -10.44 -4.40
CA SER A 214 7.04 -10.94 -3.07
C SER A 214 8.09 -10.09 -2.37
N LEU A 215 9.11 -9.61 -3.08
CA LEU A 215 10.09 -8.70 -2.51
C LEU A 215 9.48 -7.32 -2.21
N ALA A 216 8.61 -6.80 -3.09
CA ALA A 216 7.87 -5.58 -2.81
C ALA A 216 7.00 -5.71 -1.55
N VAL A 217 6.29 -6.83 -1.38
CA VAL A 217 5.48 -7.11 -0.18
C VAL A 217 6.36 -7.29 1.06
N ALA A 218 7.47 -8.02 0.96
CA ALA A 218 8.42 -8.17 2.07
C ALA A 218 9.04 -6.81 2.48
N GLY A 219 9.36 -5.97 1.50
CA GLY A 219 9.80 -4.59 1.71
C GLY A 219 8.78 -3.79 2.51
N ALA A 220 7.51 -3.83 2.10
CA ALA A 220 6.43 -3.18 2.85
C ALA A 220 6.25 -3.78 4.26
N LEU A 221 6.32 -5.10 4.42
CA LEU A 221 6.27 -5.74 5.73
C LEU A 221 7.42 -5.29 6.65
N GLY A 222 8.59 -5.04 6.09
CA GLY A 222 9.77 -4.51 6.80
C GLY A 222 9.62 -3.06 7.28
N LEU A 223 8.70 -2.28 6.72
CA LEU A 223 8.41 -0.91 7.15
C LEU A 223 7.38 -0.84 8.30
N ARG A 224 6.82 -1.97 8.74
CA ARG A 224 5.84 -1.97 9.84
C ARG A 224 6.56 -1.74 11.18
N VAL A 225 5.95 -0.91 12.03
CA VAL A 225 6.43 -0.69 13.41
C VAL A 225 6.34 -1.97 14.23
N ALA A 226 5.26 -2.73 14.06
CA ALA A 226 5.07 -4.03 14.69
C ALA A 226 5.21 -5.14 13.65
N PRO A 227 5.98 -6.21 13.91
CA PRO A 227 6.12 -7.32 12.98
C PRO A 227 4.77 -8.02 12.74
N MET A 228 4.50 -8.42 11.50
CA MET A 228 3.32 -9.25 11.21
C MET A 228 3.67 -10.71 11.49
N PRO A 229 2.78 -11.50 12.12
CA PRO A 229 2.96 -12.94 12.19
C PRO A 229 3.22 -13.52 10.79
N GLU A 230 4.15 -14.46 10.69
CA GLU A 230 4.48 -15.16 9.45
C GLU A 230 5.01 -14.27 8.30
N SER A 231 5.38 -13.01 8.56
CA SER A 231 5.93 -12.11 7.53
C SER A 231 7.15 -12.70 6.81
N HIS A 232 7.99 -13.44 7.54
CA HIS A 232 9.19 -14.09 7.04
C HIS A 232 8.91 -15.17 5.98
N VAL A 233 7.71 -15.79 6.02
CA VAL A 233 7.31 -16.86 5.09
C VAL A 233 7.33 -16.38 3.64
N VAL A 234 7.06 -15.09 3.40
CA VAL A 234 7.08 -14.53 2.04
C VAL A 234 8.46 -14.68 1.40
N MET A 235 9.50 -14.24 2.11
CA MET A 235 10.87 -14.33 1.60
C MET A 235 11.39 -15.76 1.62
N ASP A 236 11.08 -16.53 2.67
CA ASP A 236 11.58 -17.90 2.79
C ASP A 236 11.07 -18.79 1.67
N HIS A 237 9.79 -18.64 1.29
CA HIS A 237 9.17 -19.37 0.19
C HIS A 237 9.77 -19.00 -1.17
N ILE A 238 9.97 -17.71 -1.49
CA ILE A 238 10.56 -17.35 -2.79
C ILE A 238 12.02 -17.80 -2.90
N LEU A 239 12.78 -17.75 -1.81
CA LEU A 239 14.16 -18.23 -1.77
C LEU A 239 14.22 -19.75 -1.87
N GLU A 240 13.22 -20.46 -1.38
CA GLU A 240 13.11 -21.91 -1.56
C GLU A 240 12.77 -22.27 -3.00
N MET A 241 11.75 -21.62 -3.57
CA MET A 241 11.22 -21.91 -4.90
C MET A 241 12.13 -21.46 -6.05
N TYR A 242 12.73 -20.27 -5.96
CA TYR A 242 13.43 -19.63 -7.08
C TYR A 242 14.92 -19.48 -6.78
N LEU A 243 15.75 -20.22 -7.51
CA LEU A 243 17.21 -20.19 -7.34
C LEU A 243 17.79 -18.80 -7.66
N GLU A 244 17.22 -18.11 -8.65
CA GLU A 244 17.66 -16.78 -9.08
C GLU A 244 17.49 -15.72 -7.96
N ALA A 245 16.54 -15.92 -7.04
CA ALA A 245 16.32 -15.04 -5.90
C ALA A 245 17.40 -15.17 -4.80
N ARG A 246 18.28 -16.19 -4.86
CA ARG A 246 19.32 -16.44 -3.84
C ARG A 246 20.62 -15.68 -4.08
N GLU A 247 20.77 -15.03 -5.23
CA GLU A 247 21.96 -14.27 -5.59
C GLU A 247 21.55 -12.83 -5.89
N TRP A 248 21.94 -11.88 -5.02
CA TRP A 248 21.56 -10.48 -5.17
C TRP A 248 21.81 -9.90 -6.57
N PRO A 249 22.96 -10.10 -7.23
CA PRO A 249 23.18 -9.52 -8.57
C PRO A 249 22.18 -10.02 -9.63
N ARG A 250 21.72 -11.28 -9.53
CA ARG A 250 20.71 -11.83 -10.43
C ARG A 250 19.32 -11.31 -10.07
N LEU A 251 19.00 -11.32 -8.78
CA LEU A 251 17.76 -10.80 -8.25
C LEU A 251 17.59 -9.31 -8.61
N GLU A 252 18.59 -8.48 -8.37
CA GLU A 252 18.59 -7.05 -8.70
C GLU A 252 18.31 -6.82 -10.19
N LYS A 253 18.94 -7.60 -11.07
CA LYS A 253 18.66 -7.52 -12.50
C LYS A 253 17.18 -7.78 -12.81
N ILE A 254 16.60 -8.84 -12.23
CA ILE A 254 15.17 -9.15 -12.37
C ILE A 254 14.32 -7.99 -11.86
N LEU A 255 14.66 -7.41 -10.72
CA LEU A 255 13.86 -6.34 -10.11
C LEU A 255 13.89 -5.04 -10.94
N ARG A 256 15.04 -4.73 -11.54
CA ARG A 256 15.23 -3.57 -12.43
C ARG A 256 14.44 -3.67 -13.74
N ASP A 257 14.08 -4.88 -14.16
CA ASP A 257 13.20 -5.08 -15.33
C ASP A 257 11.74 -4.67 -15.06
N PHE A 258 11.37 -4.40 -13.80
CA PHE A 258 10.03 -3.97 -13.38
C PHE A 258 10.07 -2.50 -12.90
N CYS A 259 9.31 -2.15 -11.86
CA CYS A 259 9.39 -0.84 -11.23
C CYS A 259 10.57 -0.82 -10.24
N TRP A 260 11.49 0.12 -10.43
CA TRP A 260 12.68 0.31 -9.61
C TRP A 260 12.89 1.78 -9.23
N LYS A 261 13.39 1.98 -8.02
CA LYS A 261 14.02 3.22 -7.53
C LYS A 261 15.16 2.81 -6.61
N ASP A 262 16.25 3.56 -6.62
CA ASP A 262 17.45 3.16 -5.88
C ASP A 262 17.21 3.11 -4.36
N GLU A 263 16.48 4.07 -3.80
CA GLU A 263 16.08 4.05 -2.37
C GLU A 263 15.29 2.78 -1.99
N VAL A 264 14.38 2.36 -2.87
CA VAL A 264 13.57 1.15 -2.68
C VAL A 264 14.45 -0.09 -2.87
N GLY A 265 15.38 -0.05 -3.82
CA GLY A 265 16.35 -1.10 -4.09
C GLY A 265 17.29 -1.37 -2.91
N ASP A 266 17.82 -0.33 -2.28
CA ASP A 266 18.67 -0.43 -1.10
C ASP A 266 17.92 -1.05 0.08
N HIS A 267 16.67 -0.62 0.29
CA HIS A 267 15.79 -1.22 1.30
C HIS A 267 15.50 -2.69 1.01
N TRP A 268 15.20 -3.02 -0.25
CA TRP A 268 14.94 -4.40 -0.67
C TRP A 268 16.17 -5.30 -0.50
N LYS A 269 17.36 -4.76 -0.72
CA LYS A 269 18.62 -5.46 -0.46
C LYS A 269 18.77 -5.80 1.02
N TYR A 270 18.53 -4.84 1.90
CA TYR A 270 18.57 -5.07 3.35
C TYR A 270 17.56 -6.15 3.78
N VAL A 271 16.34 -6.11 3.27
CA VAL A 271 15.30 -7.12 3.55
C VAL A 271 15.71 -8.50 3.04
N TRP A 272 16.32 -8.57 1.86
CA TRP A 272 16.83 -9.80 1.27
C TRP A 272 18.01 -10.38 2.08
N GLU A 273 18.98 -9.57 2.49
CA GLU A 273 20.13 -10.00 3.31
C GLU A 273 19.65 -10.65 4.61
N ARG A 274 18.72 -10.02 5.33
CA ARG A 274 18.13 -10.60 6.55
C ARG A 274 17.40 -11.92 6.31
N ALA A 275 16.77 -12.08 5.15
CA ALA A 275 16.13 -13.34 4.78
C ALA A 275 17.16 -14.44 4.48
N MET A 276 18.25 -14.08 3.81
CA MET A 276 19.37 -14.99 3.54
C MET A 276 20.07 -15.44 4.81
N ASP A 277 20.33 -14.53 5.76
CA ASP A 277 20.93 -14.87 7.06
C ASP A 277 20.07 -15.88 7.83
N ARG A 278 18.76 -15.61 7.91
CA ARG A 278 17.80 -16.54 8.52
C ARG A 278 17.81 -17.90 7.81
N ARG A 279 17.83 -17.92 6.48
CA ARG A 279 17.89 -19.15 5.69
C ARG A 279 19.17 -19.94 5.99
N GLN A 280 20.33 -19.29 6.02
CA GLN A 280 21.61 -19.93 6.32
C GLN A 280 21.60 -20.54 7.73
N PHE A 281 21.09 -19.81 8.72
CA PHE A 281 20.92 -20.31 10.08
C PHE A 281 20.05 -21.58 10.12
N LEU A 282 18.90 -21.59 9.43
CA LEU A 282 18.02 -22.75 9.36
C LEU A 282 18.67 -23.96 8.67
N LEU A 283 19.49 -23.72 7.62
CA LEU A 283 20.22 -24.79 6.93
C LEU A 283 21.31 -25.39 7.81
N GLN A 284 22.05 -24.58 8.57
CA GLN A 284 23.05 -25.05 9.52
C GLN A 284 22.42 -25.90 10.63
N ARG A 285 21.27 -25.45 11.17
CA ARG A 285 20.53 -26.21 12.19
C ARG A 285 20.08 -27.57 11.67
N ARG A 286 19.49 -27.63 10.47
CA ARG A 286 19.08 -28.90 9.84
C ARG A 286 20.25 -29.87 9.65
N LYS A 287 21.43 -29.35 9.29
CA LYS A 287 22.63 -30.16 9.16
C LYS A 287 23.07 -30.75 10.50
N ASN A 288 23.10 -29.93 11.55
CA ASN A 288 23.46 -30.37 12.89
C ASN A 288 22.47 -31.40 13.45
N ASP A 289 21.17 -31.22 13.21
CA ASP A 289 20.14 -32.16 13.64
C ASP A 289 20.27 -33.52 12.92
N HIS A 290 20.70 -33.52 11.66
CA HIS A 290 20.92 -34.73 10.86
C HIS A 290 22.21 -35.47 11.27
N ASP A 291 23.23 -34.74 11.76
CA ASP A 291 24.47 -35.33 12.27
C ASP A 291 24.28 -35.93 13.68
N LEU A 292 23.33 -35.42 14.47
CA LEU A 292 23.02 -35.90 15.82
C LEU A 292 21.99 -37.03 15.87
N ASN A 293 21.06 -37.07 14.91
CA ASN A 293 20.04 -38.11 14.81
C ASN A 293 20.25 -38.95 13.54
N GLY A 294 20.84 -40.14 13.71
CA GLY A 294 20.81 -41.19 12.69
C GLY A 294 19.37 -41.50 12.21
N PRO A 295 19.20 -42.21 11.08
CA PRO A 295 17.97 -42.19 10.27
C PRO A 295 16.73 -42.55 11.08
N LEU A 296 15.88 -41.55 11.33
CA LEU A 296 14.56 -41.68 11.94
C LEU A 296 13.47 -41.40 10.89
N PRO A 297 12.29 -42.06 11.01
CA PRO A 297 11.28 -42.13 9.95
C PRO A 297 10.54 -40.80 9.74
N PRO A 298 9.86 -40.63 8.59
CA PRO A 298 9.31 -39.35 8.18
C PRO A 298 8.09 -38.98 9.06
N GLN A 299 8.24 -37.95 9.89
CA GLN A 299 7.10 -37.28 10.54
C GLN A 299 6.98 -35.84 10.05
N GLY A 300 5.75 -35.51 9.64
CA GLY A 300 5.38 -34.30 8.94
C GLY A 300 5.54 -33.01 9.74
N HIS A 301 5.84 -31.96 8.98
CA HIS A 301 5.59 -30.53 9.24
C HIS A 301 5.15 -30.14 10.66
N ALA A 302 6.09 -30.11 11.60
CA ALA A 302 5.97 -29.27 12.78
C ALA A 302 6.70 -27.95 12.49
N LEU A 303 5.94 -26.89 12.22
CA LEU A 303 6.44 -25.52 12.16
C LEU A 303 6.93 -25.13 13.56
N VAL A 304 8.25 -25.05 13.72
CA VAL A 304 8.89 -24.51 14.91
C VAL A 304 8.80 -23.00 14.85
N SER A 305 7.94 -22.42 15.70
CA SER A 305 7.99 -21.00 16.01
C SER A 305 9.36 -20.67 16.59
N CYS A 306 10.18 -19.93 15.84
CA CYS A 306 11.34 -19.26 16.41
C CYS A 306 10.83 -18.13 17.30
N GLU A 307 10.63 -18.41 18.59
CA GLU A 307 10.78 -17.39 19.62
C GLU A 307 12.22 -16.89 19.53
N SER A 308 12.37 -15.60 19.26
CA SER A 308 13.66 -14.95 19.17
C SER A 308 14.37 -15.08 20.52
N ALA A 309 15.55 -15.69 20.53
CA ALA A 309 16.55 -15.41 21.54
C ALA A 309 16.91 -13.91 21.41
N ALA A 310 16.30 -13.10 22.27
CA ALA A 310 16.72 -11.74 22.51
C ALA A 310 18.05 -11.82 23.29
N ASP A 311 19.09 -11.27 22.70
CA ASP A 311 20.33 -10.92 23.40
C ASP A 311 20.27 -9.42 23.73
N ASP A 312 20.86 -9.10 24.88
CA ASP A 312 20.65 -7.92 25.71
C ASP A 312 20.83 -6.56 25.03
N ALA A 313 19.82 -5.69 25.22
CA ALA A 313 19.93 -4.28 25.66
C ALA A 313 18.68 -3.48 25.23
N ALA A 314 17.51 -3.84 25.74
CA ALA A 314 16.37 -2.93 25.79
C ALA A 314 16.17 -2.52 27.25
N PRO A 315 16.07 -1.22 27.58
CA PRO A 315 15.80 -0.82 28.95
C PRO A 315 14.42 -1.36 29.34
N GLU A 316 14.36 -2.13 30.43
CA GLU A 316 13.11 -2.47 31.11
C GLU A 316 12.37 -1.16 31.39
N VAL A 317 11.41 -0.82 30.54
CA VAL A 317 10.46 0.24 30.81
C VAL A 317 9.61 -0.29 31.96
N LEU A 318 9.93 0.16 33.17
CA LEU A 318 9.19 -0.19 34.37
C LEU A 318 7.68 -0.02 34.09
N PRO A 319 6.82 -0.94 34.55
CA PRO A 319 5.36 -0.79 34.46
C PRO A 319 4.86 0.58 34.97
N GLN A 320 5.62 1.21 35.87
CA GLN A 320 5.39 2.56 36.37
C GLN A 320 5.55 3.65 35.30
N GLN A 321 6.50 3.55 34.38
CA GLN A 321 6.71 4.51 33.29
C GLN A 321 5.60 4.44 32.23
N VAL A 322 5.10 3.24 31.92
CA VAL A 322 3.91 3.08 31.06
C VAL A 322 2.68 3.66 31.74
N HIS A 323 2.57 3.52 33.06
CA HIS A 323 1.45 4.08 33.82
C HIS A 323 1.50 5.61 33.89
N GLU A 324 2.69 6.22 33.97
CA GLU A 324 2.90 7.67 33.89
C GLU A 324 2.63 8.23 32.49
N LEU A 325 3.08 7.54 31.43
CA LEU A 325 2.83 7.93 30.04
C LEU A 325 1.34 7.84 29.64
N THR A 326 0.60 6.92 30.24
CA THR A 326 -0.84 6.75 29.99
C THR A 326 -1.74 7.52 30.96
N ALA A 327 -1.20 8.11 32.03
CA ALA A 327 -2.00 8.83 33.04
C ALA A 327 -2.73 10.06 32.47
N GLY A 328 -2.20 10.66 31.40
CA GLY A 328 -2.83 11.79 30.69
C GLY A 328 -3.63 11.42 29.44
N ALA A 329 -3.69 10.14 29.06
CA ALA A 329 -4.39 9.72 27.87
C ALA A 329 -5.92 9.70 28.14
N PRO A 330 -6.74 10.34 27.28
CA PRO A 330 -8.18 10.38 27.48
C PRO A 330 -8.77 8.96 27.43
N LYS A 331 -9.44 8.56 28.51
CA LYS A 331 -9.97 7.20 28.70
C LYS A 331 -11.35 7.03 28.09
N SER A 332 -11.95 8.13 27.63
CA SER A 332 -13.23 8.12 26.94
C SER A 332 -13.23 9.05 25.72
N VAL A 333 -14.09 8.72 24.75
CA VAL A 333 -14.35 9.58 23.56
C VAL A 333 -14.76 11.00 23.98
N ARG A 334 -15.43 11.15 25.13
CA ARG A 334 -15.82 12.44 25.70
C ARG A 334 -14.62 13.25 26.19
N GLU A 335 -13.67 12.62 26.90
CA GLU A 335 -12.43 13.27 27.35
C GLU A 335 -11.53 13.63 26.17
N MET A 336 -11.48 12.79 25.13
CA MET A 336 -10.73 13.06 23.91
C MET A 336 -11.30 14.29 23.18
N ALA A 337 -12.63 14.40 23.08
CA ALA A 337 -13.28 15.56 22.50
C ALA A 337 -13.08 16.85 23.32
N GLN A 338 -13.03 16.74 24.66
CA GLN A 338 -12.71 17.87 25.55
C GLN A 338 -11.23 18.30 25.44
N ALA A 339 -10.30 17.35 25.43
CA ALA A 339 -8.86 17.62 25.29
C ALA A 339 -8.52 18.26 23.93
N MET A 340 -9.23 17.87 22.87
CA MET A 340 -9.10 18.48 21.53
C MET A 340 -9.88 19.80 21.36
N ARG A 341 -10.57 20.30 22.40
CA ARG A 341 -11.47 21.48 22.33
C ARG A 341 -12.54 21.38 21.23
N LEU A 342 -12.97 20.17 20.90
CA LEU A 342 -13.94 19.89 19.82
C LEU A 342 -15.40 19.78 20.30
N CYS A 343 -15.69 20.06 21.58
CA CYS A 343 -17.07 20.07 22.08
C CYS A 343 -17.71 21.47 22.00
N PRO A 344 -18.73 21.70 21.14
CA PRO A 344 -19.40 23.00 21.00
C PRO A 344 -20.49 23.27 22.05
N PHE A 345 -20.67 22.38 23.04
CA PHE A 345 -21.74 22.48 24.04
C PHE A 345 -21.25 23.02 25.39
N HIS A 346 -20.74 24.24 25.41
CA HIS A 346 -20.72 25.06 26.61
C HIS A 346 -21.48 26.36 26.34
N SER A 347 -22.76 26.35 26.69
CA SER A 347 -23.52 27.58 26.92
C SER A 347 -23.08 28.12 28.28
N THR A 348 -22.23 29.15 28.29
CA THR A 348 -22.00 29.98 29.48
C THR A 348 -23.30 30.73 29.78
N ALA A 349 -24.12 30.13 30.64
CA ALA A 349 -25.12 30.84 31.42
C ALA A 349 -24.50 31.22 32.78
N ALA A 350 -24.88 32.41 33.27
CA ALA A 350 -24.48 33.08 34.52
C ALA A 350 -23.23 33.98 34.37
N LEU A 351 -23.20 35.24 34.82
CA LEU A 351 -24.06 36.01 35.72
C LEU A 351 -24.15 37.47 35.22
N GLY A 352 -25.34 38.06 35.28
CA GLY A 352 -25.50 39.50 35.32
C GLY A 352 -25.25 40.02 36.74
N SER A 353 -24.35 40.99 36.88
CA SER A 353 -24.16 41.78 38.10
C SER A 353 -24.38 43.26 37.78
N SER A 354 -25.53 43.77 38.24
CA SER A 354 -25.72 45.06 38.95
C SER A 354 -24.94 46.31 38.49
N CYS A 355 -25.68 47.31 37.98
CA CYS A 355 -25.35 48.72 38.13
C CYS A 355 -25.74 49.24 39.53
N PRO A 356 -24.98 50.15 40.15
CA PRO A 356 -25.50 51.11 41.12
C PRO A 356 -25.76 52.48 40.49
N ILE A 357 -26.57 53.25 41.23
CA ILE A 357 -27.10 54.59 41.00
C ILE A 357 -26.01 55.66 40.95
#